data_AF-K6ZUG7-F1
#
_entry.id   AF-K6ZUG7-F1
#
_cell.length_a   1.000
_cell.length_b   1.000
_cell.length_c   1.000
_cell.angle_alpha   90.00
_cell.angle_beta   90.00
_cell.angle_gamma   90.00
#
_symmetry.space_group_name_H-M   'P 1'
#
loop_
_entity.id
_entity.type
_entity.pdbx_description
1 polymer ?
#
loop_
_entity_poly.entity_id
_entity_poly.type
_entity_poly.pdbx_seq_one_letter_code
_entity_poly.pdbx_strand_id
1 'polypeptide(L)'
;MIRLRSDLFRLTTGQYIIDRVGFHNIRNRQQAGLIVMSLKNGIKPSFEAQLRDLNPMHDAILVMVNMGYREKTIEVRTVAGFQFHSMNMI
;
A
#
# COMPACT_ATOMS: atom_id res chain seq x y z
N MET A 1 16.78 -4.37 -3.53
CA MET A 1 15.87 -4.48 -2.37
C MET A 1 14.74 -3.45 -2.49
N ILE A 2 13.48 -3.88 -2.50
CA ILE A 2 12.28 -3.02 -2.69
C ILE A 2 12.15 -1.96 -1.58
N ARG A 3 12.46 -2.31 -0.32
CA ARG A 3 12.39 -1.41 0.84
C ARG A 3 13.16 -0.09 0.68
N LEU A 4 14.27 -0.10 -0.06
CA LEU A 4 15.13 1.09 -0.23
C LEU A 4 14.73 1.98 -1.41
N ARG A 5 13.79 1.54 -2.26
CA ARG A 5 13.38 2.27 -3.48
C ARG A 5 12.31 3.33 -3.24
N SER A 6 11.67 3.33 -2.07
CA SER A 6 10.66 4.32 -1.71
C SER A 6 10.71 4.65 -0.22
N ASP A 7 10.58 5.93 0.10
CA ASP A 7 10.51 6.43 1.47
C ASP A 7 9.20 6.01 2.17
N LEU A 8 8.20 5.60 1.40
CA LEU A 8 6.95 5.04 1.92
C LEU A 8 7.14 3.76 2.73
N PHE A 9 8.23 3.02 2.51
CA PHE A 9 8.61 1.86 3.32
C PHE A 9 9.39 2.21 4.59
N ARG A 10 9.69 3.49 4.81
CA ARG A 10 10.65 3.96 5.83
C ARG A 10 10.14 5.21 6.55
N LEU A 11 8.82 5.29 6.76
CA LEU A 11 8.19 6.37 7.52
C LEU A 11 8.76 6.40 8.95
N THR A 12 9.14 7.59 9.42
CA THR A 12 9.89 7.76 10.68
C THR A 12 9.05 8.30 11.84
N THR A 13 7.81 8.71 11.59
CA THR A 13 6.91 9.26 12.62
C THR A 13 5.61 8.47 12.70
N GLY A 14 5.05 8.38 13.91
CA GLY A 14 3.75 7.74 14.12
C GLY A 14 2.64 8.40 13.32
N GLN A 15 2.66 9.73 13.21
CA GLN A 15 1.68 10.49 12.43
C GLN A 15 1.73 10.09 10.95
N TYR A 16 2.92 9.98 10.35
CA TYR A 16 3.02 9.52 8.97
C TYR A 16 2.55 8.08 8.78
N ILE A 17 2.73 7.21 9.78
CA ILE A 17 2.19 5.85 9.71
C ILE A 17 0.65 5.89 9.71
N ILE A 18 0.05 6.65 10.64
CA ILE A 18 -1.41 6.81 10.75
C ILE A 18 -2.00 7.35 9.45
N ASP A 19 -1.38 8.38 8.87
CA ASP A 19 -1.92 9.08 7.70
C ASP A 19 -1.77 8.30 6.40
N ARG A 20 -0.81 7.36 6.31
CA ARG A 20 -0.38 6.77 5.04
C ARG A 20 -0.56 5.28 4.93
N VAL A 21 -0.60 4.56 6.05
CA VAL A 21 -0.68 3.09 6.05
C VAL A 21 -2.13 2.64 6.22
N GLY A 22 -2.60 1.83 5.27
CA GLY A 22 -3.94 1.24 5.32
C GLY A 22 -3.88 -0.28 5.15
N PHE A 23 -4.80 -1.00 5.80
CA PHE A 23 -4.97 -2.44 5.63
C PHE A 23 -6.35 -2.77 5.07
N HIS A 24 -6.40 -3.66 4.08
CA HIS A 24 -7.61 -3.90 3.28
C HIS A 24 -8.26 -5.27 3.52
N ASN A 25 -7.47 -6.28 3.91
CA ASN A 25 -7.98 -7.61 4.24
C ASN A 25 -8.26 -7.71 5.75
N ILE A 26 -9.30 -7.03 6.23
CA ILE A 26 -9.62 -6.89 7.66
C ILE A 26 -11.04 -7.37 7.99
N ARG A 27 -11.33 -7.51 9.29
CA ARG A 27 -12.65 -7.89 9.85
C ARG A 27 -13.07 -9.33 9.49
N ASN A 28 -14.34 -9.61 9.72
CA ASN A 28 -14.95 -10.95 9.71
C ASN A 28 -14.93 -11.63 8.33
N ARG A 29 -14.69 -10.86 7.26
CA ARG A 29 -14.60 -11.36 5.87
C ARG A 29 -13.16 -11.46 5.36
N GLN A 30 -12.17 -11.33 6.24
CA GLN A 30 -10.78 -11.46 5.82
C GLN A 30 -10.50 -12.85 5.26
N GLN A 31 -9.61 -12.92 4.28
CA GLN A 31 -9.02 -14.18 3.83
C GLN A 31 -7.83 -14.53 4.71
N ALA A 32 -7.87 -15.65 5.43
CA ALA A 32 -6.77 -16.08 6.28
C ALA A 32 -5.45 -16.22 5.48
N GLY A 33 -4.34 -15.81 6.08
CA GLY A 33 -3.01 -15.87 5.48
C GLY A 33 -2.74 -14.82 4.40
N LEU A 34 -3.58 -13.80 4.24
CA LEU A 34 -3.37 -12.72 3.29
C LEU A 34 -3.22 -11.38 4.03
N ILE A 35 -2.12 -10.68 3.80
CA ILE A 35 -1.95 -9.29 4.23
C ILE A 35 -2.02 -8.41 2.99
N VAL A 36 -2.86 -7.37 3.03
CA VAL A 36 -2.96 -6.36 1.98
C VAL A 36 -2.80 -4.99 2.62
N MET A 37 -1.64 -4.37 2.35
CA MET A 37 -1.25 -3.08 2.91
C MET A 37 -1.08 -2.05 1.79
N SER A 38 -1.68 -0.87 1.94
CA SER A 38 -1.41 0.28 1.07
C SER A 38 -0.53 1.29 1.78
N LEU A 39 0.40 1.88 1.05
CA LEU A 39 1.22 3.01 1.46
C LEU A 39 0.90 4.20 0.56
N LYS A 40 0.27 5.25 1.10
CA LYS A 40 -0.15 6.43 0.33
C LYS A 40 0.93 7.51 0.31
N ASN A 41 1.20 8.05 -0.87
CA ASN A 41 2.21 9.09 -1.06
C ASN A 41 1.70 10.53 -0.81
N GLY A 42 0.40 10.67 -0.59
CA GLY A 42 -0.25 11.99 -0.47
C GLY A 42 -0.61 12.52 -1.86
N ILE A 43 -1.73 13.26 -1.91
CA ILE A 43 -2.45 13.80 -3.08
C ILE A 43 -3.64 12.94 -3.55
N LYS A 44 -4.86 13.44 -3.33
CA LYS A 44 -5.83 13.81 -4.38
C LYS A 44 -6.62 15.06 -3.94
N PRO A 45 -7.18 15.86 -4.87
CA PRO A 45 -7.63 17.25 -4.66
C PRO A 45 -8.87 17.44 -3.77
N SER A 46 -9.32 16.40 -3.08
CA SER A 46 -10.58 16.40 -2.35
C SER A 46 -10.32 16.44 -0.85
N PHE A 47 -10.36 17.67 -0.32
CA PHE A 47 -10.75 18.03 1.06
C PHE A 47 -10.02 17.45 2.28
N GLU A 48 -8.96 16.65 2.14
CA GLU A 48 -8.10 16.28 3.27
C GLU A 48 -6.72 16.95 3.19
N ALA A 49 -6.16 17.27 4.36
CA ALA A 49 -4.93 18.03 4.53
C ALA A 49 -3.81 17.52 3.60
N GLN A 50 -3.13 18.47 2.92
CA GLN A 50 -2.05 18.14 2.00
C GLN A 50 -0.90 17.45 2.75
N LEU A 51 -0.78 16.14 2.56
CA LEU A 51 0.39 15.39 2.98
C LEU A 51 1.54 15.68 2.00
N ARG A 52 2.72 15.98 2.53
CA ARG A 52 3.97 16.15 1.75
C ARG A 52 4.20 14.96 0.80
N ASP A 53 4.55 15.21 -0.44
CA ASP A 53 4.98 14.16 -1.38
C ASP A 53 6.32 13.53 -0.91
N LEU A 54 6.33 12.20 -0.78
CA LEU A 54 7.49 11.39 -0.37
C LEU A 54 8.02 10.47 -1.49
N ASN A 55 7.39 10.44 -2.67
CA ASN A 55 7.70 9.53 -3.76
C ASN A 55 7.15 10.07 -5.10
N PRO A 56 7.93 10.87 -5.83
CA PRO A 56 7.45 11.54 -7.04
C PRO A 56 7.07 10.58 -8.18
N MET A 57 7.37 9.29 -8.06
CA MET A 57 7.09 8.28 -9.09
C MET A 57 5.79 7.51 -8.83
N HIS A 58 5.26 7.48 -7.61
CA HIS A 58 4.11 6.63 -7.26
C HIS A 58 3.19 7.30 -6.24
N ASP A 59 1.90 7.42 -6.57
CA ASP A 59 0.87 7.95 -5.67
C ASP A 59 0.53 7.01 -4.51
N ALA A 60 0.69 5.71 -4.73
CA ALA A 60 0.53 4.68 -3.72
C ALA A 60 1.31 3.41 -4.08
N ILE A 61 1.65 2.62 -3.06
CA ILE A 61 2.18 1.28 -3.20
C ILE A 61 1.24 0.30 -2.52
N LEU A 62 0.89 -0.79 -3.21
CA LEU A 62 0.16 -1.91 -2.62
C LEU A 62 1.12 -3.07 -2.37
N VAL A 63 1.15 -3.56 -1.15
CA VAL A 63 1.92 -4.73 -0.74
C VAL A 63 0.95 -5.85 -0.41
N MET A 64 1.11 -6.97 -1.10
CA MET A 64 0.33 -8.18 -0.88
C MET A 64 1.26 -9.31 -0.46
N VAL A 65 0.96 -9.92 0.69
CA VAL A 65 1.69 -11.09 1.17
C VAL A 65 0.69 -12.24 1.32
N ASN A 66 0.79 -13.22 0.44
CA ASN A 66 0.04 -14.47 0.54
C ASN A 66 0.93 -15.53 1.20
N MET A 67 0.57 -15.92 2.42
CA MET A 67 1.28 -16.94 3.20
C MET A 67 0.72 -18.35 2.97
N GLY A 68 -0.26 -18.50 2.07
CA GLY A 68 -0.82 -19.79 1.69
C GLY A 68 -0.28 -20.31 0.36
N TYR A 69 -0.56 -21.58 0.08
CA TYR A 69 -0.16 -22.25 -1.17
C TYR A 69 -1.19 -22.11 -2.31
N ARG A 70 -2.29 -21.39 -2.09
CA ARG A 70 -3.36 -21.19 -3.07
C ARG A 70 -3.41 -19.74 -3.49
N GLU A 71 -3.75 -19.52 -4.76
CA GLU A 71 -4.07 -18.19 -5.29
C GLU A 71 -5.21 -17.56 -4.48
N LYS A 72 -5.14 -16.23 -4.35
CA LYS A 72 -6.15 -15.41 -3.67
C LYS A 72 -6.48 -14.20 -4.51
N THR A 73 -7.77 -13.90 -4.59
CA THR A 73 -8.31 -12.71 -5.25
C THR A 73 -8.97 -11.82 -4.21
N ILE A 74 -8.70 -10.52 -4.27
CA ILE A 74 -9.27 -9.54 -3.34
C ILE A 74 -9.56 -8.22 -4.04
N GLU A 75 -10.66 -7.59 -3.66
CA GLU A 75 -11.04 -6.25 -4.11
C GLU A 75 -10.45 -5.19 -3.16
N VAL A 76 -9.74 -4.20 -3.71
CA VAL A 76 -9.25 -3.02 -2.95
C VAL A 76 -10.01 -1.79 -3.44
N ARG A 77 -10.89 -1.24 -2.60
CA ARG A 77 -11.84 -0.19 -3.01
C ARG A 77 -11.32 1.24 -2.94
N THR A 78 -10.19 1.45 -2.29
CA THR A 78 -9.69 2.80 -2.00
C THR A 78 -8.77 3.36 -3.08
N VAL A 79 -8.30 2.52 -4.01
CA VAL A 79 -7.27 2.86 -5.00
C VAL A 79 -7.34 1.90 -6.20
N ALA A 80 -7.07 2.40 -7.39
CA ALA A 80 -7.12 1.67 -8.65
C ALA A 80 -5.92 2.04 -9.55
N GLY A 81 -5.70 1.31 -10.63
CA GLY A 81 -4.64 1.59 -11.60
C GLY A 81 -3.26 1.07 -11.21
N PHE A 82 -3.19 0.09 -10.30
CA PHE A 82 -1.93 -0.51 -9.90
C PHE A 82 -1.26 -1.26 -11.05
N GLN A 83 0.06 -1.12 -11.11
CA GLN A 83 0.92 -1.93 -11.96
C GLN A 83 1.86 -2.73 -11.07
N PHE A 84 2.23 -3.93 -11.52
CA PHE A 84 3.17 -4.76 -10.80
C PHE A 84 4.56 -4.12 -10.83
N HIS A 85 5.23 -4.09 -9.67
CA HIS A 85 6.55 -3.50 -9.58
C HIS A 85 7.55 -4.31 -10.42
N SER A 86 8.32 -3.65 -11.29
CA SER A 86 9.17 -4.31 -12.30
C SER A 86 10.19 -5.30 -11.73
N MET A 87 10.70 -5.04 -10.53
CA MET A 87 11.63 -5.94 -9.82
C MET A 87 11.00 -7.25 -9.33
N ASN A 88 9.68 -7.38 -9.36
CA ASN A 88 9.00 -8.64 -9.04
C ASN A 88 8.80 -9.54 -10.27
N MET A 89 9.17 -9.08 -11.48
CA MET A 89 9.30 -9.96 -12.65
C MET A 89 10.58 -10.76 -12.47
N ILE A 90 10.44 -12.01 -12.01
CA ILE A 90 11.47 -13.04 -12.01
C ILE A 90 11.17 -14.00 -13.15
#